data_AF-A0A7C3J3T5-F1
#
_entry.id   AF-A0A7C3J3T5-F1
#
_cell.length_a   1.000
_cell.length_b   1.000
_cell.length_c   1.000
_cell.angle_alpha   90.00
_cell.angle_beta   90.00
_cell.angle_gamma   90.00
#
_symmetry.space_group_name_H-M   'P 1'
#
loop_
_entity.id
_entity.type
_entity.pdbx_description
1 polymer ?
#
loop_
_entity_poly.entity_id
_entity_poly.type
_entity_poly.pdbx_seq_one_letter_code
_entity_poly.pdbx_strand_id
1 'polypeptide(L)'
;MALILEIMDRSGKERTYYLKLFSGDTPIQINKSFAAEILARYSCKRYEPELDTSDYATTYKIAIFRIEGENIYLSYEGLTKEGEPTYTIRFSEAGEEMNLEEDVYNYILGSFRLELAHPKDVRYNTPKSRVFLVRPQKRAAKDPPRS
;
A
#
# COMPACT_ATOMS: atom_id res chain seq x y z
N MET A 1 -3.83 1.54 7.80
CA MET A 1 -2.37 1.50 8.07
C MET A 1 -1.68 0.78 6.92
N ALA A 2 -0.59 1.33 6.39
CA ALA A 2 0.24 0.70 5.35
C ALA A 2 1.71 0.69 5.78
N LEU A 3 2.47 -0.27 5.23
CA LEU A 3 3.90 -0.45 5.50
C LEU A 3 4.68 -0.58 4.19
N ILE A 4 5.89 -0.04 4.15
CA ILE A 4 6.92 -0.41 3.16
C ILE A 4 7.90 -1.36 3.83
N LEU A 5 8.13 -2.52 3.21
CA LEU A 5 9.19 -3.43 3.61
C LEU A 5 10.33 -3.29 2.60
N GLU A 6 11.51 -2.92 3.09
CA GLU A 6 12.75 -2.96 2.32
C GLU A 6 13.52 -4.20 2.73
N ILE A 7 13.74 -5.11 1.78
CA ILE A 7 14.54 -6.33 1.99
C ILE A 7 15.85 -6.14 1.23
N MET A 8 16.96 -6.20 1.96
CA MET A 8 18.29 -6.09 1.40
C MET A 8 19.04 -7.39 1.64
N ASP A 9 19.60 -7.97 0.58
CA ASP A 9 20.59 -9.05 0.74
C ASP A 9 21.77 -8.55 1.58
N ARG A 10 22.33 -9.37 2.48
CA ARG A 10 23.48 -8.97 3.33
C ARG A 10 24.73 -8.61 2.54
N SER A 11 24.84 -8.99 1.26
CA SER A 11 25.87 -8.45 0.35
C SER A 11 25.74 -6.93 0.10
N GLY A 12 24.57 -6.35 0.39
CA GLY A 12 24.23 -4.94 0.21
C GLY A 12 23.96 -4.54 -1.25
N LYS A 13 24.01 -5.50 -2.19
CA LYS A 13 23.95 -5.22 -3.63
C LYS A 13 22.53 -5.15 -4.17
N GLU A 14 21.60 -5.89 -3.57
CA GLU A 14 20.22 -5.97 -4.05
C GLU A 14 19.25 -5.51 -2.96
N ARG A 15 18.30 -4.65 -3.35
CA ARG A 15 17.20 -4.19 -2.50
C ARG A 15 15.89 -4.38 -3.24
N THR A 16 14.99 -5.13 -2.61
CA THR A 16 13.61 -5.30 -3.07
C THR A 16 12.66 -4.58 -2.11
N TYR A 17 11.59 -4.03 -2.66
CA TYR A 17 10.61 -3.24 -1.91
C TYR A 17 9.25 -3.89 -2.02
N TYR A 18 8.53 -3.92 -0.90
CA TYR A 18 7.17 -4.43 -0.84
C TYR A 18 6.26 -3.44 -0.14
N LEU A 19 5.04 -3.28 -0.65
CA LEU A 19 3.96 -2.55 -0.01
C LEU A 19 3.03 -3.54 0.69
N LYS A 20 2.77 -3.32 1.98
CA LYS A 20 1.78 -4.08 2.74
C LYS A 20 0.67 -3.14 3.19
N LEU A 21 -0.56 -3.40 2.74
CA LEU A 21 -1.74 -2.63 3.12
C LEU A 21 -2.52 -3.34 4.22
N PHE A 22 -2.82 -2.60 5.30
CA PHE A 22 -3.43 -3.12 6.52
C PHE A 22 -2.69 -4.36 7.07
N SER A 23 -3.29 -5.09 8.01
CA SER A 23 -2.80 -6.42 8.42
C SER A 23 -3.15 -7.49 7.37
N GLY A 24 -3.07 -7.17 6.07
CA GLY A 24 -3.24 -8.14 5.00
C GLY A 24 -2.13 -9.18 5.02
N ASP A 25 -2.42 -10.40 4.56
CA ASP A 25 -1.49 -11.53 4.70
C ASP A 25 -0.30 -11.47 3.74
N THR A 26 -0.40 -10.77 2.61
CA THR A 26 0.61 -10.83 1.55
C THR A 26 1.06 -9.42 1.13
N PRO A 27 2.32 -9.04 1.38
CA PRO A 27 2.91 -7.85 0.78
C PRO A 27 2.98 -7.97 -0.75
N ILE A 28 2.75 -6.88 -1.49
CA ILE A 28 2.96 -6.80 -2.94
C ILE A 28 4.33 -6.20 -3.23
N GLN A 29 5.10 -6.81 -4.14
CA GLN A 29 6.36 -6.22 -4.57
C GLN A 29 6.08 -4.95 -5.38
N ILE A 30 6.83 -3.89 -5.12
CA ILE A 30 6.71 -2.62 -5.82
C ILE A 30 8.08 -2.18 -6.33
N ASN A 31 8.09 -1.28 -7.32
CA ASN A 31 9.35 -0.78 -7.83
C ASN A 31 10.03 0.20 -6.84
N LYS A 32 11.34 0.37 -7.00
CA LYS A 32 12.15 1.23 -6.13
C LYS A 32 11.72 2.70 -6.17
N SER A 33 11.34 3.21 -7.35
CA SER A 33 10.96 4.61 -7.53
C SER A 33 9.67 4.94 -6.79
N PHE A 34 8.68 4.06 -6.88
CA PHE A 34 7.40 4.17 -6.18
C PHE A 34 7.59 4.08 -4.67
N ALA A 35 8.41 3.13 -4.18
CA ALA A 35 8.76 3.05 -2.76
C ALA A 35 9.44 4.33 -2.25
N ALA A 36 10.39 4.88 -3.01
CA ALA A 36 11.09 6.11 -2.64
C ALA A 36 10.15 7.32 -2.60
N GLU A 37 9.19 7.40 -3.52
CA GLU A 37 8.20 8.47 -3.56
C GLU A 37 7.26 8.43 -2.35
N ILE A 38 6.80 7.25 -1.94
CA ILE A 38 6.01 7.08 -0.72
C ILE A 38 6.79 7.57 0.49
N LEU A 39 8.04 7.11 0.65
CA LEU A 39 8.88 7.45 1.78
C LEU A 39 9.26 8.95 1.83
N ALA A 40 9.30 9.63 0.68
CA ALA A 40 9.60 11.05 0.59
C ALA A 40 8.38 11.94 0.88
N ARG A 41 7.18 11.54 0.41
CA ARG A 41 5.95 12.35 0.54
C ARG A 41 5.22 12.16 1.87
N TYR A 42 5.42 11.03 2.53
CA TYR A 42 4.69 10.68 3.75
C TYR A 42 5.59 10.59 4.99
N SER A 43 5.06 11.08 6.12
CA SER A 43 5.69 10.83 7.43
C SER A 43 5.77 9.32 7.67
N CYS A 44 6.98 8.81 7.77
CA CYS A 44 7.26 7.39 7.90
C CYS A 44 8.13 7.14 9.13
N LYS A 45 7.70 6.20 9.98
CA LYS A 45 8.51 5.73 11.11
C LYS A 45 9.17 4.41 10.75
N ARG A 46 10.51 4.37 10.84
CA ARG A 46 11.28 3.14 10.65
C ARG A 46 11.20 2.27 11.91
N TYR A 47 10.91 1.01 11.71
CA TYR A 47 10.95 -0.06 12.69
C TYR A 47 11.99 -1.06 12.21
N GLU A 48 12.92 -1.40 13.09
CA GLU A 48 13.72 -2.60 12.88
C GLU A 48 12.93 -3.75 13.50
N PRO A 49 12.62 -4.82 12.74
CA PRO A 49 12.00 -5.98 13.34
C PRO A 49 12.92 -6.52 14.43
N GLU A 50 12.37 -6.85 15.59
CA GLU A 50 13.08 -7.65 16.58
C GLU A 50 13.42 -8.98 15.89
N LEU A 51 14.72 -9.17 15.60
CA LEU A 51 15.18 -10.29 14.79
C LEU A 51 14.98 -11.58 15.59
N ASP A 52 14.01 -12.38 15.17
CA ASP A 52 13.94 -13.79 15.51
C ASP A 52 15.11 -14.51 14.80
N THR A 53 15.86 -15.35 15.51
CA THR A 53 17.16 -15.92 15.08
C THR A 53 17.05 -16.99 13.97
N SER A 54 16.07 -16.86 13.08
CA SER A 54 15.86 -17.73 11.92
C SER A 54 16.94 -17.58 10.85
N ASP A 55 17.13 -18.61 10.03
CA ASP A 55 18.04 -18.59 8.85
C ASP A 55 17.69 -17.50 7.82
N TYR A 56 16.46 -17.00 7.81
CA TYR A 56 16.07 -15.89 6.94
C TYR A 56 16.74 -14.56 7.38
N ALA A 57 16.86 -14.36 8.69
CA ALA A 57 17.54 -13.21 9.28
C ALA A 57 19.07 -13.23 9.10
N THR A 58 19.66 -14.40 8.85
CA THR A 58 21.11 -14.52 8.57
C THR A 58 21.45 -14.15 7.13
N THR A 59 20.48 -14.20 6.21
CA THR A 59 20.68 -13.90 4.78
C THR A 59 20.24 -12.48 4.41
N TYR A 60 19.17 -11.97 5.02
CA TYR A 60 18.57 -10.68 4.66
C TYR A 60 18.56 -9.69 5.82
N LYS A 61 18.64 -8.40 5.49
CA LYS A 61 18.33 -7.28 6.39
C LYS A 61 16.98 -6.71 5.97
N ILE A 62 16.05 -6.59 6.92
CA ILE A 62 14.70 -6.09 6.66
C ILE A 62 14.53 -4.77 7.41
N ALA A 63 14.11 -3.72 6.71
CA ALA A 63 13.65 -2.48 7.32
C ALA A 63 12.15 -2.32 7.05
N ILE A 64 11.39 -1.99 8.09
CA ILE A 64 9.93 -1.80 8.00
C ILE A 64 9.64 -0.33 8.21
N PHE A 65 8.99 0.33 7.26
CA PHE A 65 8.57 1.72 7.39
C PHE A 65 7.06 1.75 7.51
N ARG A 66 6.57 2.24 8.64
CA ARG A 66 5.14 2.48 8.84
C ARG A 66 4.78 3.85 8.29
N ILE A 67 3.87 3.86 7.33
CA ILE A 67 3.30 5.09 6.78
C ILE A 67 2.28 5.62 7.80
N GLU A 68 2.46 6.85 8.27
CA GLU A 68 1.52 7.48 9.19
C GLU A 68 0.24 7.89 8.44
N GLY A 69 -0.89 7.37 8.91
CA GLY A 69 -2.18 7.55 8.27
C GLY A 69 -3.16 6.43 8.65
N GLU A 70 -4.34 6.83 9.08
CA GLU A 70 -5.39 5.89 9.52
C GLU A 70 -6.14 5.29 8.31
N ASN A 71 -6.31 6.11 7.26
CA ASN A 71 -7.17 5.84 6.12
C ASN A 71 -6.35 5.80 4.82
N ILE A 72 -6.68 4.85 3.94
CA ILE A 72 -6.05 4.69 2.63
C ILE A 72 -7.13 4.94 1.58
N TYR A 73 -6.87 5.85 0.66
CA TYR A 73 -7.80 6.26 -0.38
C TYR A 73 -7.28 5.83 -1.75
N LEU A 74 -8.19 5.33 -2.57
CA LEU A 74 -7.96 4.93 -3.95
C LEU A 74 -8.82 5.83 -4.83
N SER A 75 -8.25 6.43 -5.87
CA SER A 75 -9.04 7.17 -6.87
C SER A 75 -8.77 6.65 -8.27
N TYR A 76 -9.78 6.80 -9.11
CA TYR A 76 -9.74 6.51 -10.53
C TYR A 76 -10.24 7.73 -11.28
N GLU A 77 -9.37 8.30 -12.12
CA GLU A 77 -9.77 9.28 -13.11
C GLU A 77 -9.94 8.54 -14.45
N GLY A 78 -11.17 8.55 -14.97
CA GLY A 78 -11.44 7.98 -16.29
C GLY A 78 -10.60 8.67 -17.36
N LEU A 79 -10.09 7.86 -18.29
CA LEU A 79 -9.30 8.16 -19.49
C LEU A 79 -8.67 9.56 -19.52
N THR A 80 -7.34 9.62 -19.39
CA THR A 80 -6.57 10.83 -19.70
C THR A 80 -6.87 11.33 -21.12
N LYS A 81 -6.37 12.53 -21.46
CA LYS A 81 -6.43 13.03 -22.85
C LYS A 81 -5.78 12.08 -23.87
N GLU A 82 -4.94 11.16 -23.41
CA GLU A 82 -4.25 10.14 -24.21
C GLU A 82 -4.98 8.78 -24.21
N GLY A 83 -6.10 8.66 -23.47
CA GLY A 83 -6.93 7.45 -23.46
C GLY A 83 -6.43 6.34 -22.53
N GLU A 84 -5.49 6.64 -21.63
CA GLU A 84 -5.05 5.67 -20.63
C GLU A 84 -5.72 5.95 -19.26
N PRO A 85 -6.17 4.91 -18.55
CA PRO A 85 -6.67 5.07 -17.19
C PRO A 85 -5.53 5.50 -16.24
N THR A 86 -5.79 6.45 -15.35
CA THR A 86 -4.87 6.79 -14.27
C THR A 86 -5.45 6.37 -12.94
N TYR A 87 -4.67 5.57 -12.21
CA TYR A 87 -4.99 5.08 -10.87
C TYR A 87 -4.15 5.86 -9.88
N THR A 88 -4.73 6.35 -8.78
CA THR A 88 -3.95 7.01 -7.74
C THR A 88 -4.27 6.49 -6.34
N ILE A 89 -3.30 6.64 -5.43
CA ILE A 89 -3.41 6.28 -4.02
C ILE A 89 -3.03 7.45 -3.12
N ARG A 90 -3.63 7.47 -1.95
CA ARG A 90 -3.28 8.38 -0.86
C ARG A 90 -3.36 7.67 0.48
N PHE A 91 -2.36 7.80 1.34
CA PHE A 91 -2.27 7.05 2.61
C PHE A 91 -2.83 7.80 3.84
N SER A 92 -3.35 9.01 3.67
CA SER A 92 -4.01 9.79 4.71
C SER A 92 -5.00 10.80 4.11
N GLU A 93 -5.89 11.39 4.91
CA GLU A 93 -6.86 12.39 4.42
C GLU A 93 -6.22 13.66 3.88
N ALA A 94 -5.08 14.04 4.46
CA ALA A 94 -4.28 15.19 4.06
C ALA A 94 -3.08 14.82 3.19
N GLY A 95 -2.94 13.55 2.81
CA GLY A 95 -1.81 13.06 2.02
C GLY A 95 -1.85 13.54 0.58
N GLU A 96 -0.71 13.43 -0.10
CA GLU A 96 -0.62 13.72 -1.53
C GLU A 96 -1.04 12.51 -2.37
N GLU A 97 -1.80 12.74 -3.44
CA GLU A 97 -2.12 11.69 -4.40
C GLU A 97 -0.86 11.28 -5.18
N MET A 98 -0.72 9.97 -5.37
CA MET A 98 0.39 9.35 -6.09
C MET A 98 -0.14 8.40 -7.16
N ASN A 99 0.49 8.37 -8.33
CA ASN A 99 0.16 7.41 -9.37
C ASN A 99 0.45 5.98 -8.89
N LEU A 100 -0.48 5.08 -9.14
CA LEU A 100 -0.36 3.67 -8.84
C LEU A 100 0.08 2.88 -10.06
N GLU A 101 0.92 1.88 -9.81
CA GLU A 101 1.16 0.80 -10.75
C GLU A 101 -0.13 -0.05 -10.90
N GLU A 102 -0.40 -0.53 -12.11
CA GLU A 102 -1.65 -1.25 -12.44
C GLU A 102 -1.79 -2.57 -11.65
N ASP A 103 -0.68 -3.27 -11.42
CA ASP A 103 -0.63 -4.49 -10.61
C ASP A 103 -1.02 -4.23 -9.15
N VAL A 104 -0.53 -3.13 -8.56
CA VAL A 104 -0.90 -2.68 -7.22
C VAL A 104 -2.39 -2.31 -7.17
N TYR A 105 -2.88 -1.60 -8.18
CA TYR A 105 -4.30 -1.28 -8.31
C TYR A 105 -5.17 -2.55 -8.35
N ASN A 106 -4.83 -3.52 -9.21
CA ASN A 106 -5.56 -4.77 -9.34
C ASN A 106 -5.51 -5.62 -8.06
N TYR A 107 -4.37 -5.63 -7.37
CA TYR A 107 -4.24 -6.26 -6.06
C TYR A 107 -5.19 -5.64 -5.03
N ILE A 108 -5.29 -4.30 -4.99
CA ILE A 108 -6.20 -3.59 -4.09
C ILE A 108 -7.66 -3.98 -4.39
N LEU A 109 -8.06 -3.99 -5.66
CA LEU A 109 -9.42 -4.39 -6.07
C LEU A 109 -9.76 -5.83 -5.68
N GLY A 110 -8.81 -6.76 -5.80
CA GLY A 110 -9.03 -8.17 -5.51
C GLY A 110 -9.00 -8.53 -4.01
N SER A 111 -8.30 -7.73 -3.20
CA SER A 111 -7.99 -8.08 -1.80
C SER A 111 -8.73 -7.25 -0.75
N PHE A 112 -9.34 -6.13 -1.14
CA PHE A 112 -9.95 -5.18 -0.23
C PHE A 112 -11.36 -4.80 -0.68
N ARG A 113 -12.20 -4.36 0.26
CA ARG A 113 -13.45 -3.70 -0.10
C ARG A 113 -13.22 -2.21 -0.25
N LEU A 114 -13.93 -1.62 -1.21
CA LEU A 114 -13.92 -0.20 -1.48
C LEU A 114 -15.23 0.42 -0.99
N GLU A 115 -15.13 1.41 -0.12
CA GLU A 115 -16.26 2.22 0.36
C GLU A 115 -16.15 3.61 -0.28
N LEU A 116 -17.25 4.19 -0.78
CA LEU A 116 -17.17 5.55 -1.31
C LEU A 116 -16.74 6.51 -0.19
N ALA A 117 -15.68 7.29 -0.42
CA ALA A 117 -15.17 8.21 0.59
C ALA A 117 -16.17 9.35 0.85
N HIS A 118 -16.25 9.83 2.10
CA HIS A 118 -17.13 10.95 2.41
C HIS A 118 -16.58 12.23 1.75
N PRO A 119 -17.44 13.11 1.21
CA PRO A 119 -17.06 14.41 0.66
C PRO A 119 -16.15 15.32 1.50
N LYS A 120 -16.05 15.06 2.81
CA LYS A 120 -15.27 15.87 3.75
C LYS A 120 -13.85 15.34 3.93
N ASP A 121 -13.65 14.05 3.64
CA ASP A 121 -12.38 13.33 3.76
C ASP A 121 -11.52 13.50 2.48
N VAL A 122 -12.13 14.07 1.44
CA VAL A 122 -11.53 14.29 0.13
C VAL A 122 -11.73 15.77 -0.20
N ARG A 123 -10.66 16.56 -0.15
CA ARG A 123 -10.72 17.93 -0.69
C ARG A 123 -10.88 17.82 -2.20
N TYR A 124 -12.10 17.96 -2.70
CA TYR A 124 -12.35 18.00 -4.14
C TYR A 124 -11.66 19.21 -4.75
N ASN A 125 -10.49 19.02 -5.35
CA ASN A 125 -9.93 19.98 -6.30
C ASN A 125 -10.39 19.67 -7.74
N THR A 126 -11.04 18.53 -7.98
CA THR A 126 -11.52 18.10 -9.30
C THR A 126 -12.88 17.38 -9.21
N PRO A 127 -13.89 17.73 -10.03
CA PRO A 127 -15.24 17.16 -9.98
C PRO A 127 -15.41 15.80 -10.68
N LYS A 128 -14.33 15.12 -11.11
CA LYS A 128 -14.42 13.93 -12.00
C LYS A 128 -13.92 12.62 -11.42
N SER A 129 -13.25 12.62 -10.28
CA SER A 129 -12.62 11.44 -9.68
C SER A 129 -13.55 10.82 -8.63
N ARG A 130 -13.88 9.52 -8.75
CA ARG A 130 -14.49 8.78 -7.64
C ARG A 130 -13.38 8.35 -6.70
N VAL A 131 -13.49 8.74 -5.43
CA VAL A 131 -12.52 8.39 -4.40
C VAL A 131 -13.14 7.37 -3.46
N PHE A 132 -12.42 6.30 -3.23
CA PHE A 132 -12.83 5.18 -2.39
C PHE A 132 -11.89 5.04 -1.20
N LEU A 133 -12.46 4.85 -0.02
CA LEU A 133 -11.75 4.41 1.16
C LEU A 133 -11.52 2.90 1.07
N VAL A 134 -10.24 2.51 1.10
CA VAL A 134 -9.82 1.11 1.09
C VAL A 134 -9.98 0.54 2.49
N ARG A 135 -10.72 -0.56 2.61
CA ARG A 135 -10.94 -1.26 3.88
C ARG A 135 -10.59 -2.74 3.76
N PRO A 136 -10.06 -3.36 4.83
CA PRO A 136 -9.93 -4.82 4.89
C PRO A 136 -11.26 -5.49 4.58
N GLN A 137 -11.23 -6.53 3.74
CA GLN A 137 -12.34 -7.45 3.63
C GLN A 137 -12.35 -8.31 4.90
N LYS A 138 -13.48 -8.37 5.62
CA LYS A 138 -13.64 -9.40 6.67
C LYS A 138 -13.51 -10.75 5.97
N ARG A 139 -12.47 -11.51 6.28
CA ARG A 139 -12.42 -12.91 5.85
C ARG A 139 -13.66 -13.59 6.41
N ALA A 140 -14.37 -14.34 5.57
CA ALA A 140 -15.30 -15.32 6.08
C ALA A 140 -14.51 -16.17 7.07
N ALA A 141 -15.01 -16.33 8.30
CA ALA A 141 -14.48 -17.35 9.19
C ALA A 141 -14.53 -18.64 8.36
N LYS A 142 -13.37 -19.21 8.02
CA LYS A 142 -13.37 -20.57 7.47
C LYS A 142 -14.03 -21.40 8.56
N ASP A 143 -15.24 -21.89 8.29
CA ASP A 143 -15.83 -22.91 9.14
C ASP A 143 -14.74 -23.96 9.37
N PRO A 144 -14.42 -24.32 10.63
CA PRO A 144 -13.52 -25.42 10.86
C PRO A 144 -14.08 -26.64 10.11
N PRO A 145 -13.21 -27.49 9.52
CA PRO A 145 -13.68 -28.68 8.81
C PRO A 145 -14.62 -29.44 9.73
N ARG A 146 -15.87 -29.60 9.30
CA ARG A 146 -16.83 -30.48 10.00
C ARG A 146 -16.21 -31.87 9.99
N SER A 147 -15.75 -32.28 11.16
CA SER A 147 -15.24 -33.62 11.43
C SER A 147 -16.37 -34.65 11.33
#